data_AF-Q92FI8-F1
#
_entry.id   AF-Q92FI8-F1
#
_cell.length_a   1.000
_cell.length_b   1.000
_cell.length_c   1.000
_cell.angle_alpha   90.00
_cell.angle_beta   90.00
_cell.angle_gamma   90.00
#
_symmetry.space_group_name_H-M   'P 1'
#
loop_
_entity.id
_entity.type
_entity.pdbx_description
1 polymer ?
#
loop_
_entity_poly.entity_id
_entity_poly.type
_entity_poly.pdbx_seq_one_letter_code
_entity_poly.pdbx_strand_id
1 'polypeptide(L)'
;MTQNNVINIQLEESYQEFQLGTELFRVGLGDEMRRKWIEADEKYKKKLEKLNKYNIDNTDEMSSEEYFTLEEDVKEALTEAYAILLDDEKAFDKCYAQCKDILKMYQVYNQVAEIIVGSVEKQQNEIQKKYKAKMTKKAK
;
A
#
# COMPACT_ATOMS: atom_id res chain seq x y z
N MET A 1 -44.22 -29.89 4.18
CA MET A 1 -43.57 -28.56 4.13
C MET A 1 -42.09 -28.76 4.38
N THR A 2 -41.28 -28.67 3.32
CA THR A 2 -39.82 -28.79 3.40
C THR A 2 -39.27 -27.49 3.98
N GLN A 3 -38.70 -27.54 5.19
CA GLN A 3 -37.97 -26.40 5.74
C GLN A 3 -36.73 -26.18 4.87
N ASN A 4 -36.72 -25.09 4.09
CA ASN A 4 -35.52 -24.63 3.42
C ASN A 4 -34.55 -24.15 4.50
N ASN A 5 -33.57 -24.98 4.84
CA ASN A 5 -32.44 -24.58 5.66
C ASN A 5 -31.61 -23.56 4.88
N VAL A 6 -31.85 -22.27 5.13
CA VAL A 6 -31.02 -21.19 4.60
C VAL A 6 -29.74 -21.15 5.42
N ILE A 7 -28.65 -21.64 4.85
CA ILE A 7 -27.31 -21.52 5.43
C ILE A 7 -26.77 -20.15 5.06
N ASN A 8 -26.55 -19.28 6.05
CA ASN A 8 -25.95 -17.97 5.86
C ASN A 8 -24.44 -18.08 6.13
N ILE A 9 -23.61 -17.97 5.10
CA ILE A 9 -22.15 -18.01 5.22
C ILE A 9 -21.65 -16.57 5.05
N GLN A 10 -21.08 -16.00 6.11
CA GLN A 10 -20.37 -14.72 6.05
C GLN A 10 -18.90 -15.00 5.73
N LEU A 11 -18.38 -14.37 4.69
CA LEU A 11 -16.96 -14.43 4.32
C LEU A 11 -16.25 -13.24 4.96
N GLU A 12 -15.20 -13.50 5.75
CA GLU A 12 -14.34 -12.46 6.31
C GLU A 12 -13.25 -12.06 5.30
N GLU A 13 -12.92 -10.77 5.23
CA GLU A 13 -11.80 -10.29 4.41
C GLU A 13 -10.48 -10.80 4.99
N SER A 14 -9.62 -11.31 4.12
CA SER A 14 -8.30 -11.78 4.52
C SER A 14 -7.38 -10.59 4.74
N TYR A 15 -6.67 -10.56 5.87
CA TYR A 15 -5.70 -9.54 6.22
C TYR A 15 -4.35 -10.13 6.63
N GLN A 16 -3.32 -9.31 6.60
CA GLN A 16 -2.00 -9.61 7.14
C GLN A 16 -1.60 -8.54 8.17
N GLU A 17 -1.11 -8.96 9.33
CA GLU A 17 -0.59 -8.04 10.33
C GLU A 17 0.85 -7.64 9.99
N PHE A 18 1.12 -6.33 10.03
CA PHE A 18 2.44 -5.76 9.73
C PHE A 18 2.86 -4.82 10.86
N GLN A 19 3.96 -5.16 11.54
CA GLN A 19 4.49 -4.33 12.62
C GLN A 19 5.56 -3.39 12.07
N LEU A 20 5.40 -2.09 12.33
CA LEU A 20 6.36 -1.05 11.97
C LEU A 20 6.71 -0.21 13.19
N GLY A 21 7.89 -0.46 13.76
CA GLY A 21 8.27 0.09 15.06
C GLY A 21 7.32 -0.39 16.17
N THR A 22 6.64 0.55 16.82
CA THR A 22 5.66 0.25 17.89
C THR A 22 4.23 0.07 17.37
N GLU A 23 3.98 0.30 16.08
CA GLU A 23 2.64 0.27 15.50
C GLU A 23 2.37 -1.06 14.81
N LEU A 24 1.13 -1.54 14.94
CA LEU A 24 0.64 -2.75 14.28
C LEU A 24 -0.46 -2.37 13.29
N PHE A 25 -0.22 -2.67 12.02
CA PHE A 25 -1.15 -2.42 10.91
C PHE A 25 -1.80 -3.72 10.46
N ARG A 26 -3.07 -3.65 10.04
CA ARG A 26 -3.81 -4.79 9.49
C ARG A 26 -4.10 -4.52 8.03
N VAL A 27 -3.33 -5.16 7.17
CA VAL A 27 -3.31 -4.88 5.75
C VAL A 27 -4.23 -5.85 5.02
N GLY A 28 -5.24 -5.34 4.33
CA GLY A 28 -6.13 -6.16 3.51
C GLY A 28 -5.39 -6.87 2.36
N LEU A 29 -5.67 -8.16 2.15
CA LEU A 29 -5.08 -8.98 1.09
C LEU A 29 -5.93 -9.01 -0.20
N GLY A 30 -6.90 -8.10 -0.30
CA GLY A 30 -7.84 -8.01 -1.42
C GLY A 30 -7.22 -7.38 -2.68
N ASP A 31 -7.66 -7.85 -3.85
CA ASP A 31 -7.22 -7.31 -5.15
C ASP A 31 -7.59 -5.83 -5.33
N GLU A 32 -8.70 -5.40 -4.73
CA GLU A 32 -9.14 -4.00 -4.79
C GLU A 32 -8.18 -3.06 -4.05
N MET A 33 -7.72 -3.45 -2.85
CA MET A 33 -6.73 -2.68 -2.10
C MET A 33 -5.44 -2.57 -2.91
N ARG A 34 -4.95 -3.70 -3.44
CA ARG A 34 -3.75 -3.72 -4.28
C ARG A 34 -3.86 -2.76 -5.46
N ARG A 35 -5.01 -2.74 -6.16
CA ARG A 35 -5.23 -1.83 -7.28
C ARG A 35 -5.19 -0.36 -6.84
N LYS A 36 -5.92 -0.01 -5.77
CA LYS A 36 -5.91 1.36 -5.21
C LYS A 36 -4.51 1.78 -4.81
N TRP A 37 -3.74 0.87 -4.21
CA TRP A 37 -2.36 1.12 -3.83
C TRP A 37 -1.46 1.39 -5.05
N ILE A 38 -1.55 0.59 -6.12
CA ILE A 38 -0.78 0.82 -7.36
C ILE A 38 -1.06 2.22 -7.93
N GLU A 39 -2.34 2.60 -8.02
CA GLU A 39 -2.75 3.91 -8.53
C GLU A 39 -2.18 5.06 -7.67
N ALA A 40 -2.21 4.91 -6.34
CA ALA A 40 -1.63 5.89 -5.42
C ALA A 40 -0.09 5.94 -5.47
N ASP A 41 0.57 4.78 -5.57
CA ASP A 41 2.02 4.65 -5.67
C ASP A 41 2.56 5.30 -6.96
N GLU A 42 1.89 5.08 -8.09
CA GLU A 42 2.23 5.73 -9.36
C GLU A 42 2.08 7.25 -9.28
N LYS A 43 1.00 7.75 -8.66
CA LYS A 43 0.77 9.18 -8.46
C LYS A 43 1.88 9.80 -7.60
N TYR A 44 2.24 9.17 -6.49
CA TYR A 44 3.34 9.59 -5.62
C TYR A 44 4.67 9.61 -6.39
N LYS A 45 5.04 8.52 -7.05
CA LYS A 45 6.31 8.42 -7.79
C LYS A 45 6.43 9.46 -8.88
N LYS A 46 5.35 9.73 -9.62
CA LYS A 46 5.32 10.76 -10.67
C LYS A 46 5.55 12.17 -10.11
N LYS A 47 4.97 12.49 -8.96
CA LYS A 47 5.19 13.77 -8.29
C LYS A 47 6.62 13.88 -7.75
N LEU A 48 7.14 12.81 -7.14
CA LEU A 48 8.52 12.77 -6.61
C LEU A 48 9.57 12.90 -7.72
N GLU A 49 9.35 12.24 -8.87
CA GLU A 49 10.23 12.35 -10.03
C GLU A 49 10.29 13.79 -10.57
N LYS A 50 9.16 14.49 -10.62
CA LYS A 50 9.12 15.92 -10.96
C LYS A 50 9.98 16.71 -9.98
N LEU A 51 9.76 16.57 -8.68
CA LEU A 51 10.52 17.27 -7.64
C LEU A 51 12.03 17.03 -7.76
N ASN A 52 12.44 15.78 -8.01
CA ASN A 52 13.84 15.41 -8.19
C ASN A 52 14.48 16.03 -9.44
N LYS A 53 13.75 16.11 -10.56
CA LYS A 53 14.27 16.75 -11.79
C LYS A 53 14.59 18.23 -11.57
N TYR A 54 13.76 18.94 -10.80
CA TYR A 54 14.01 20.35 -10.49
C TYR A 54 15.20 20.57 -9.56
N ASN A 55 15.42 19.66 -8.62
CA ASN A 55 16.60 19.71 -7.74
C ASN A 55 17.94 19.44 -8.46
N ILE A 56 17.92 18.81 -9.64
CA ILE A 56 19.13 18.38 -10.35
C ILE A 56 19.46 19.32 -11.52
N ASP A 57 18.46 19.75 -12.30
CA ASP A 57 18.73 20.28 -13.65
C ASP A 57 18.27 21.71 -13.94
N ASN A 58 17.44 22.40 -13.12
CA ASN A 58 16.98 23.75 -13.47
C ASN A 58 16.51 24.56 -12.24
N THR A 59 17.41 25.32 -11.61
CA THR A 59 17.06 26.34 -10.60
C THR A 59 16.49 27.64 -11.20
N ASP A 60 16.57 27.81 -12.53
CA ASP A 60 16.13 29.03 -13.22
C ASP A 60 14.68 28.98 -13.74
N GLU A 61 13.99 27.82 -13.69
CA GLU A 61 12.66 27.62 -14.30
C GLU A 61 11.48 27.55 -13.32
N MET A 62 11.72 27.55 -12.00
CA MET A 62 10.66 27.42 -11.00
C MET A 62 10.85 28.41 -9.86
N SER A 63 9.79 29.12 -9.50
CA SER A 63 9.78 29.97 -8.32
C SER A 63 9.84 29.13 -7.04
N SER A 64 10.34 29.71 -5.94
CA SER A 64 10.34 29.02 -4.64
C SER A 64 8.94 28.59 -4.20
N GLU A 65 7.90 29.37 -4.55
CA GLU A 65 6.51 29.07 -4.22
C GLU A 65 5.99 27.81 -4.95
N GLU A 66 6.33 27.65 -6.22
CA GLU A 66 6.02 26.44 -6.99
C GLU A 66 6.77 25.21 -6.46
N TYR A 67 8.01 25.38 -6.01
CA TYR A 67 8.79 24.30 -5.39
C TYR A 67 8.14 23.83 -4.08
N PHE A 68 7.77 24.76 -3.19
CA PHE A 68 7.11 24.41 -1.93
C PHE A 68 5.74 23.75 -2.16
N THR A 69 4.98 24.24 -3.14
CA THR A 69 3.72 23.63 -3.53
C THR A 69 3.93 22.18 -4.02
N LEU A 70 4.96 21.95 -4.84
CA LEU A 70 5.29 20.61 -5.32
C LEU A 70 5.76 19.67 -4.20
N GLU A 71 6.49 20.18 -3.22
CA GLU A 71 6.91 19.43 -2.03
C GLU A 71 5.70 19.00 -1.17
N GLU A 72 4.77 19.92 -0.93
CA GLU A 72 3.49 19.62 -0.26
C GLU A 72 2.69 18.57 -1.04
N ASP A 73 2.60 18.74 -2.36
CA ASP A 73 1.93 17.81 -3.26
C ASP A 73 2.49 16.38 -3.19
N VAL A 74 3.83 16.25 -3.10
CA VAL A 74 4.52 14.96 -2.93
C VAL A 74 4.19 14.35 -1.58
N LYS A 75 4.20 15.16 -0.51
CA LYS A 75 3.87 14.72 0.84
C LYS A 75 2.43 14.23 0.97
N GLU A 76 1.48 14.93 0.35
CA GLU A 76 0.08 14.52 0.32
C GLU A 76 -0.09 13.18 -0.41
N ALA A 77 0.52 13.03 -1.58
CA ALA A 77 0.45 11.79 -2.34
C ALA A 77 1.11 10.60 -1.60
N LEU A 78 2.21 10.85 -0.89
CA LEU A 78 2.84 9.85 -0.04
C LEU A 78 1.92 9.46 1.13
N THR A 79 1.27 10.44 1.76
CA THR A 79 0.31 10.22 2.86
C THR A 79 -0.83 9.31 2.41
N GLU A 80 -1.41 9.60 1.25
CA GLU A 80 -2.44 8.78 0.60
C GLU A 80 -1.95 7.35 0.32
N ALA A 81 -0.74 7.21 -0.23
CA ALA A 81 -0.17 5.91 -0.52
C ALA A 81 0.08 5.06 0.74
N TYR A 82 0.55 5.67 1.84
CA TYR A 82 0.66 5.01 3.15
C TYR A 82 -0.69 4.57 3.68
N ALA A 83 -1.70 5.45 3.59
CA ALA A 83 -3.03 5.18 4.10
C ALA A 83 -3.66 3.96 3.43
N ILE A 84 -3.51 3.85 2.12
CA ILE A 84 -4.03 2.73 1.35
C ILE A 84 -3.19 1.47 1.58
N LEU A 85 -1.86 1.57 1.56
CA LEU A 85 -0.95 0.43 1.70
C LEU A 85 -1.09 -0.25 3.07
N LEU A 86 -1.24 0.54 4.13
CA LEU A 86 -1.34 0.05 5.50
C LEU A 86 -2.79 -0.04 6.01
N ASP A 87 -3.76 0.28 5.15
CA ASP A 87 -5.20 0.29 5.45
C ASP A 87 -5.52 1.10 6.73
N ASP A 88 -4.88 2.27 6.87
CA ASP A 88 -5.00 3.16 8.02
C ASP A 88 -4.73 4.61 7.60
N GLU A 89 -5.75 5.47 7.62
CA GLU A 89 -5.65 6.88 7.25
C GLU A 89 -4.57 7.67 8.02
N LYS A 90 -4.20 7.22 9.22
CA LYS A 90 -3.18 7.85 10.07
C LYS A 90 -1.82 7.17 9.99
N ALA A 91 -1.64 6.22 9.07
CA ALA A 91 -0.40 5.47 8.89
C ALA A 91 0.82 6.37 8.75
N PHE A 92 0.72 7.40 7.90
CA PHE A 92 1.81 8.35 7.69
C PHE A 92 2.21 9.05 9.00
N ASP A 93 1.25 9.64 9.70
CA ASP A 93 1.49 10.40 10.93
C ASP A 93 2.08 9.52 12.04
N LYS A 94 1.57 8.29 12.18
CA LYS A 94 2.08 7.30 13.14
C LYS A 94 3.55 6.95 12.87
N CYS A 95 3.91 6.76 11.60
CA CYS A 95 5.29 6.48 11.20
C CYS A 95 6.19 7.71 11.37
N TYR A 96 5.69 8.89 10.96
CA TYR A 96 6.40 10.16 11.07
C TYR A 96 6.67 10.54 12.53
N ALA A 97 5.75 10.25 13.46
CA ALA A 97 5.95 10.50 14.88
C ALA A 97 7.19 9.80 15.45
N GLN A 98 7.58 8.66 14.87
CA GLN A 98 8.75 7.87 15.29
C GLN A 98 10.05 8.37 14.66
N CYS A 99 10.05 8.69 13.36
CA CYS A 99 11.27 9.08 12.65
C CYS A 99 11.52 10.59 12.62
N LYS A 100 10.46 11.40 12.61
CA LYS A 100 10.45 12.87 12.47
C LYS A 100 11.29 13.39 11.30
N ASP A 101 11.36 12.60 10.23
CA ASP A 101 12.22 12.85 9.07
C ASP A 101 11.49 12.41 7.80
N ILE A 102 11.18 13.38 6.93
CA ILE A 102 10.45 13.15 5.68
C ILE A 102 11.26 12.34 4.66
N LEU A 103 12.59 12.52 4.62
CA LEU A 103 13.45 11.74 3.72
C LEU A 103 13.45 10.27 4.14
N LYS A 104 13.49 10.03 5.45
CA LYS A 104 13.35 8.68 6.01
C LYS A 104 11.97 8.08 5.74
N MET A 105 10.91 8.89 5.73
CA MET A 105 9.57 8.42 5.36
C MET A 105 9.50 7.92 3.92
N TYR A 106 10.19 8.56 2.96
CA TYR A 106 10.28 8.06 1.57
C TYR A 106 10.96 6.69 1.52
N GLN A 107 12.05 6.50 2.27
CA GLN A 107 12.78 5.24 2.30
C GLN A 107 11.98 4.12 2.95
N VAL A 108 11.37 4.39 4.10
CA VAL A 108 10.53 3.43 4.83
C VAL A 108 9.34 3.01 3.96
N TYR A 109 8.72 3.94 3.23
CA TYR A 109 7.60 3.63 2.35
C TYR A 109 7.98 2.58 1.32
N ASN A 110 9.10 2.79 0.61
CA ASN A 110 9.56 1.86 -0.42
C ASN A 110 9.85 0.47 0.18
N GLN A 111 10.48 0.40 1.35
CA GLN A 111 10.75 -0.87 2.04
C GLN A 111 9.46 -1.59 2.45
N VAL A 112 8.51 -0.86 3.02
CA VAL A 112 7.22 -1.39 3.47
C VAL A 112 6.40 -1.90 2.27
N ALA A 113 6.36 -1.13 1.18
CA ALA A 113 5.71 -1.52 -0.06
C ALA A 113 6.30 -2.81 -0.63
N GLU A 114 7.62 -2.92 -0.74
CA GLU A 114 8.29 -4.14 -1.22
C GLU A 114 7.96 -5.37 -0.37
N ILE A 115 7.98 -5.22 0.97
CA ILE A 115 7.74 -6.34 1.88
C ILE A 115 6.27 -6.78 1.82
N ILE A 116 5.33 -5.83 1.91
CA ILE A 116 3.90 -6.13 1.90
C ILE A 116 3.50 -6.74 0.55
N VAL A 117 3.85 -6.10 -0.56
CA VAL A 117 3.48 -6.56 -1.90
C VAL A 117 4.14 -7.91 -2.20
N GLY A 118 5.42 -8.07 -1.88
CA GLY A 118 6.12 -9.34 -2.07
C GLY A 118 5.54 -10.47 -1.20
N SER A 119 5.04 -10.15 0.00
CA SER A 119 4.34 -11.12 0.86
C SER A 119 2.98 -11.51 0.28
N VAL A 120 2.18 -10.52 -0.13
CA VAL A 120 0.85 -10.72 -0.73
C VAL A 120 0.95 -11.61 -1.96
N GLU A 121 1.90 -11.34 -2.86
CA GLU A 121 2.09 -12.14 -4.08
C GLU A 121 2.48 -13.59 -3.78
N LYS A 122 3.34 -13.84 -2.79
CA LYS A 122 3.70 -15.20 -2.36
C LYS A 122 2.47 -15.93 -1.83
N GLN A 123 1.68 -15.30 -0.96
CA GLN A 123 0.49 -15.91 -0.38
C GLN A 123 -0.58 -16.20 -1.43
N GLN A 124 -0.85 -15.26 -2.35
CA GLN A 124 -1.78 -15.47 -3.47
C GLN A 124 -1.36 -16.67 -4.33
N ASN A 125 -0.07 -16.79 -4.65
CA ASN A 125 0.46 -17.91 -5.41
C ASN A 125 0.32 -19.26 -4.68
N GLU A 126 0.53 -19.29 -3.37
CA GLU A 126 0.30 -20.50 -2.57
C GLU A 126 -1.16 -20.92 -2.52
N ILE A 127 -2.08 -19.97 -2.36
CA ILE A 127 -3.53 -20.22 -2.37
C ILE A 127 -3.94 -20.82 -3.72
N GLN A 128 -3.49 -20.22 -4.83
CA GLN A 128 -3.77 -20.74 -6.18
C GLN A 128 -3.21 -22.16 -6.39
N LYS A 129 -1.99 -22.45 -5.92
CA LYS A 129 -1.41 -23.80 -5.98
C LYS A 129 -2.24 -24.81 -5.19
N LYS A 130 -2.63 -24.47 -3.95
CA LYS A 130 -3.48 -25.33 -3.10
C LYS A 130 -4.86 -25.58 -3.74
N TYR A 131 -5.45 -24.56 -4.36
CA TYR A 131 -6.73 -24.67 -5.05
C TYR A 131 -6.65 -25.60 -6.28
N LYS A 132 -5.65 -25.41 -7.14
CA LYS A 132 -5.40 -26.29 -8.31
C LYS A 132 -5.18 -27.75 -7.90
N ALA A 133 -4.42 -27.99 -6.83
CA ALA A 133 -4.16 -29.32 -6.30
C ALA A 133 -5.42 -30.00 -5.73
N LYS A 134 -6.32 -29.24 -5.07
CA LYS A 134 -7.61 -29.76 -4.59
C LYS A 134 -8.57 -30.12 -5.73
N MET A 135 -8.62 -29.30 -6.78
CA MET A 135 -9.46 -29.55 -7.96
C MET A 135 -9.01 -30.80 -8.73
N THR A 136 -7.69 -31.02 -8.85
CA THR A 136 -7.15 -32.23 -9.51
C THR A 136 -7.36 -33.51 -8.69
N LYS A 137 -7.45 -33.43 -7.35
CA LYS A 137 -7.80 -34.58 -6.50
C LYS A 137 -9.28 -34.95 -6.53
N LYS A 138 -10.18 -34.00 -6.77
CA LYS A 138 -11.64 -34.26 -6.90
C LYS A 138 -12.05 -34.84 -8.27
N ALA A 139 -11.15 -34.79 -9.27
CA ALA A 139 -11.40 -35.23 -10.64
C ALA A 139 -10.90 -36.66 -10.93
N LYS A 140 -10.45 -37.40 -9.91
CA LYS A 140 -10.10 -38.83 -9.96
C LYS A 140 -11.02 -39.59 -9.02
#